data_AF-A0A015LKU3-F1
#
_entry.id   AF-A0A015LKU3-F1
#
_cell.length_a   1.000
_cell.length_b   1.000
_cell.length_c   1.000
_cell.angle_alpha   90.00
_cell.angle_beta   90.00
_cell.angle_gamma   90.00
#
_symmetry.space_group_name_H-M   'P 1'
#
loop_
_entity.id
_entity.type
_entity.pdbx_description
1 polymer ?
#
loop_
_entity_poly.entity_id
_entity_poly.type
_entity_poly.pdbx_seq_one_letter_code
_entity_poly.pdbx_strand_id
1 'polypeptide(L)' 'MEDLKKRKKYIEYVENVMNLTGVRWCQPYNAKRFKDNFKNWTSGNKDIDEFIQQSQLNAVYYQKNF' A
#
# COMPACT_ATOMS: atom_id res chain seq x y z
N MET A 1 6.27 -14.07 27.14
CA MET A 1 7.00 -12.78 26.99
C MET A 1 7.27 -12.46 25.51
N GLU A 2 7.71 -13.43 24.71
CA GLU A 2 7.88 -13.31 23.24
C GLU A 2 6.61 -12.85 22.50
N ASP A 3 5.45 -13.41 22.87
CA ASP A 3 4.18 -13.11 22.22
C ASP A 3 3.68 -11.68 22.48
N LEU A 4 4.02 -11.14 23.67
CA LEU A 4 3.76 -9.74 24.02
C LEU A 4 4.66 -8.78 23.25
N LYS A 5 5.94 -9.13 23.01
CA LYS A 5 6.84 -8.36 22.15
C LYS A 5 6.33 -8.37 20.70
N LYS A 6 5.85 -9.53 20.22
CA LYS A 6 5.28 -9.68 18.87
C LYS A 6 4.00 -8.86 18.71
N ARG A 7 3.09 -8.88 19.70
CA ARG A 7 1.88 -8.04 19.72
C ARG A 7 2.19 -6.55 19.75
N LYS A 8 3.14 -6.10 20.58
CA LYS A 8 3.55 -4.69 20.62
C LYS A 8 4.12 -4.21 19.28
N LYS A 9 4.99 -5.01 18.66
CA LYS A 9 5.54 -4.72 17.33
C LYS A 9 4.45 -4.66 16.24
N TYR A 10 3.43 -5.51 16.35
CA TYR A 10 2.29 -5.48 15.44
C TYR A 10 1.41 -4.24 15.63
N ILE A 11 1.15 -3.84 16.88
CA ILE A 11 0.39 -2.63 17.20
C ILE A 11 1.13 -1.39 16.69
N GLU A 12 2.43 -1.28 16.97
CA GLU A 12 3.28 -0.19 16.47
C GLU A 12 3.30 -0.12 14.93
N TYR A 13 3.36 -1.27 14.26
CA TYR A 13 3.24 -1.34 12.81
C TYR A 13 1.88 -0.82 12.32
N VAL A 14 0.79 -1.24 12.95
CA VAL A 14 -0.57 -0.80 12.59
C VAL A 14 -0.77 0.69 12.84
N GLU A 15 -0.27 1.21 13.96
CA GLU A 15 -0.36 2.64 14.32
C GLU A 15 0.46 3.50 13.34
N ASN A 16 1.67 3.07 12.98
CA ASN A 16 2.48 3.76 11.96
C ASN A 16 1.80 3.72 10.58
N VAL A 17 1.24 2.57 10.19
CA VAL A 17 0.49 2.45 8.94
C VAL A 17 -0.71 3.41 8.95
N MET A 18 -1.51 3.43 10.03
CA MET A 18 -2.69 4.29 10.12
C MET A 18 -2.36 5.78 10.20
N ASN A 19 -1.28 6.18 10.87
CA ASN A 19 -0.87 7.58 10.99
C ASN A 19 -0.25 8.13 9.70
N LEU A 20 0.39 7.28 8.88
CA LEU A 20 0.98 7.69 7.59
C LEU A 20 -0.03 7.74 6.46
N THR A 21 -1.11 6.97 6.55
CA THR A 21 -2.10 6.87 5.49
C THR A 21 -3.31 7.73 5.86
N GLY A 22 -3.40 8.94 5.32
CA GLY A 22 -4.48 9.88 5.64
C GLY A 22 -5.83 9.17 5.63
N VAL A 23 -6.52 9.17 6.78
CA VAL A 23 -7.80 8.60 7.29
C VAL A 23 -8.61 7.60 6.42
N ARG A 24 -8.50 7.61 5.11
CA ARG A 24 -9.19 6.78 4.11
C ARG A 24 -8.28 5.92 3.23
N TRP A 25 -6.96 6.03 3.35
CA TRP A 25 -6.02 5.17 2.64
C TRP A 25 -5.45 4.11 3.59
N CYS A 26 -5.24 2.88 3.13
CA CYS A 26 -4.47 1.87 3.87
C CYS A 26 -3.53 1.22 2.86
N GLN A 27 -2.24 1.53 2.95
CA GLN A 27 -1.26 1.15 1.93
C GLN A 27 -1.20 -0.38 1.74
N PRO A 28 -1.09 -1.23 2.79
CA PRO A 28 -1.03 -2.67 2.59
C PRO A 28 -2.27 -3.24 1.89
N TYR A 29 -3.45 -2.73 2.26
CA TYR A 29 -4.72 -3.17 1.68
C TYR A 29 -4.84 -2.75 0.21
N ASN A 30 -4.55 -1.49 -0.10
CA ASN A 30 -4.60 -0.99 -1.46
C ASN A 30 -3.52 -1.61 -2.35
N ALA A 31 -2.30 -1.81 -1.85
CA ALA A 31 -1.25 -2.52 -2.56
C ALA A 31 -1.67 -3.95 -2.94
N LYS A 32 -2.35 -4.68 -2.04
CA LYS A 32 -2.93 -5.99 -2.37
C LYS A 32 -3.99 -5.88 -3.46
N ARG A 33 -4.95 -4.95 -3.31
CA ARG A 33 -6.00 -4.71 -4.31
C ARG A 33 -5.43 -4.38 -5.70
N PHE A 34 -4.36 -3.59 -5.77
CA PHE A 34 -3.70 -3.24 -7.02
C PHE A 34 -3.06 -4.47 -7.68
N LYS A 35 -2.31 -5.29 -6.92
CA LYS A 35 -1.74 -6.54 -7.42
C LYS A 35 -2.79 -7.46 -8.04
N ASP A 36 -3.93 -7.60 -7.38
CA ASP A 36 -5.04 -8.43 -7.87
C ASP A 36 -5.65 -7.88 -9.19
N ASN A 37 -5.53 -6.58 -9.44
CA ASN A 37 -6.04 -5.92 -10.65
C ASN A 37 -5.03 -5.86 -11.80
N PHE A 38 -3.72 -5.93 -11.55
CA PHE A 38 -2.70 -5.85 -12.60
C PHE A 38 -2.83 -6.94 -13.66
N LYS A 39 -3.36 -8.12 -13.29
CA LYS A 39 -3.64 -9.20 -14.24
C LYS A 39 -4.81 -8.93 -15.18
N ASN A 40 -5.68 -7.97 -14.84
CA ASN A 40 -6.91 -7.68 -15.58
C ASN A 40 -6.75 -6.49 -16.55
N TRP A 41 -5.63 -5.77 -16.49
CA TRP A 41 -5.41 -4.58 -17.32
C TRP A 41 -3.92 -4.39 -17.63
N THR A 42 -3.65 -4.04 -18.88
CA THR A 42 -2.34 -3.60 -19.39
C THR A 42 -2.59 -2.46 -20.37
N SER A 43 -1.69 -1.49 -20.43
CA SER A 43 -1.70 -0.46 -21.47
C SER A 43 -1.18 -0.96 -22.83
N GLY A 44 -0.61 -2.18 -22.87
CA GLY A 44 0.15 -2.69 -24.02
C GLY A 44 1.59 -2.17 -24.09
N ASN A 45 1.99 -1.30 -23.16
CA ASN A 45 3.36 -0.80 -23.03
C ASN A 45 3.93 -1.22 -21.67
N LYS A 46 4.97 -2.07 -21.70
CA LYS A 46 5.57 -2.65 -20.52
C LYS A 46 6.18 -1.60 -19.58
N ASP A 47 6.86 -0.59 -20.12
CA ASP A 47 7.55 0.42 -19.31
C ASP A 47 6.53 1.31 -18.59
N ILE A 48 5.43 1.66 -19.26
CA ILE A 48 4.31 2.40 -18.66
C ILE A 48 3.63 1.56 -17.59
N ASP A 49 3.39 0.28 -17.85
CA ASP A 49 2.76 -0.62 -16.88
C ASP A 49 3.64 -0.78 -15.62
N GLU A 50 4.94 -0.99 -15.76
CA GLU A 50 5.87 -1.07 -14.63
C GLU A 50 5.88 0.22 -13.81
N PHE A 51 5.91 1.38 -14.47
CA PHE A 51 5.85 2.68 -13.80
C PHE A 51 4.55 2.86 -12.99
N ILE A 52 3.40 2.52 -13.58
CA ILE A 52 2.09 2.64 -12.92
C ILE A 52 2.01 1.67 -11.73
N GLN A 53 2.43 0.42 -11.91
CA GLN A 53 2.39 -0.60 -10.85
C GLN A 53 3.26 -0.19 -9.66
N GLN A 54 4.50 0.26 -9.90
CA GLN A 54 5.39 0.74 -8.84
C GLN A 54 4.82 1.96 -8.12
N SER A 55 4.20 2.89 -8.85
CA SER A 55 3.57 4.07 -8.26
C SER A 55 2.39 3.71 -7.37
N GLN A 56 1.51 2.81 -7.82
CA GLN A 56 0.32 2.40 -7.05
C GLN A 56 0.67 1.54 -5.82
N LEU A 57 1.69 0.69 -5.90
CA LEU A 57 2.16 -0.13 -4.77
C LEU A 57 2.77 0.71 -3.64
N ASN A 58 3.45 1.81 -4.00
CA ASN A 58 4.13 2.68 -3.05
C ASN A 58 3.28 3.88 -2.60
N ALA A 59 2.04 4.00 -3.10
CA ALA A 59 1.15 5.09 -2.73
C ALA A 59 0.78 5.02 -1.23
N VAL A 60 1.00 6.12 -0.52
CA VAL A 60 0.69 6.28 0.92
C VAL A 60 -0.53 7.19 1.18
N TYR A 61 -1.01 7.91 0.16
CA TYR A 61 -2.19 8.77 0.24
C TYR A 61 -3.13 8.51 -0.94
N TYR A 62 -4.44 8.68 -0.70
CA TYR A 62 -5.47 8.57 -1.74
C TYR A 62 -5.53 9.81 -2.65
N GLN A 63 -5.13 10.96 -2.12
CA GLN A 63 -4.97 12.22 -2.82
C GLN A 63 -3.65 12.83 -2.39
N LYS A 64 -2.85 13.25 -3.36
CA LYS A 64 -1.68 14.08 -3.13
C LYS A 64 -2.07 15.46 -3.63
N ASN A 65 -2.27 16.41 -2.72
CA ASN A 65 -2.48 17.81 -3.11
C ASN A 65 -1.14 18.31 -3.66
N PHE A 66 -1.14 18.73 -4.93
CA PHE A 66 -0.03 19.42 -5.57
C PHE A 66 -0.08 20.90 -5.26
#